data_AF-A0A1V0PZC4-F1
#
_entry.id   AF-A0A1V0PZC4-F1
#
_cell.length_a   1.000
_cell.length_b   1.000
_cell.length_c   1.000
_cell.angle_alpha   90.00
_cell.angle_beta   90.00
_cell.angle_gamma   90.00
#
_symmetry.space_group_name_H-M   'P 1'
#
loop_
_entity.id
_entity.type
_entity.pdbx_description
1 polymer ?
#
loop_
_entity_poly.entity_id
_entity_poly.type
_entity_poly.pdbx_seq_one_letter_code
_entity_poly.pdbx_strand_id
1 'polypeptide(L)' 'MAVGNIEAIAEKTSGEGARYPEIFEANKPMLTDPDKIYPGQVLRIPQA' A
#
# COMPACT_ATOMS: atom_id res chain seq x y z
N MET A 1 11.11 7.20 10.60
CA MET A 1 10.89 8.00 9.38
C MET A 1 10.07 7.15 8.42
N ALA A 2 9.00 7.68 7.84
CA ALA A 2 8.29 7.01 6.75
C ALA A 2 9.12 7.16 5.47
N VAL A 3 9.27 6.09 4.69
CA VAL A 3 10.16 6.08 3.51
C VAL A 3 9.43 5.83 2.19
N GLY A 4 8.11 5.68 2.23
CA GLY A 4 7.32 5.42 1.03
C GLY A 4 5.85 5.72 1.22
N ASN A 5 5.16 5.90 0.10
CA ASN A 5 3.71 5.99 0.02
C ASN A 5 3.17 4.75 -0.70
N ILE A 6 1.90 4.47 -0.46
CA ILE A 6 1.24 3.29 -1.00
C ILE A 6 0.83 3.43 -2.47
N GLU A 7 0.68 4.67 -2.95
CA GLU A 7 0.46 4.96 -4.37
C GLU A 7 1.64 4.43 -5.22
N ALA A 8 2.88 4.71 -4.81
CA ALA A 8 4.07 4.21 -5.51
C ALA A 8 4.23 2.68 -5.42
N ILE A 9 3.65 2.04 -4.40
CA ILE A 9 3.63 0.57 -4.30
C ILE A 9 2.58 0.01 -5.27
N ALA A 10 1.39 0.59 -5.28
CA ALA A 10 0.29 0.18 -6.16
C ALA A 10 0.69 0.25 -7.64
N GLU A 11 1.37 1.33 -8.05
CA GLU A 11 1.90 1.47 -9.42
C GLU A 11 2.88 0.35 -9.80
N LYS A 12 3.74 -0.07 -8.88
CA LYS A 12 4.74 -1.12 -9.13
C LYS A 12 4.15 -2.53 -9.15
N THR A 13 3.06 -2.76 -8.43
CA THR A 13 2.53 -4.12 -8.22
C THR A 13 1.33 -4.45 -9.08
N SER A 14 0.51 -3.46 -9.46
CA SER A 14 -0.81 -3.73 -10.04
C SER A 14 -0.89 -3.53 -11.55
N GLY A 15 0.05 -2.80 -12.18
CA GLY A 15 0.13 -2.60 -13.65
C GLY A 15 -1.02 -1.80 -14.27
N GLU A 16 -2.23 -1.95 -13.74
CA GLU A 16 -3.43 -1.15 -13.97
C GLU A 16 -3.51 -0.12 -12.84
N GLY A 17 -3.64 1.16 -13.20
CA GLY A 17 -3.54 2.31 -12.30
C GLY A 17 -4.06 2.09 -10.87
N ALA A 18 -3.18 2.41 -9.92
CA ALA A 18 -3.35 2.46 -8.47
C ALA A 18 -4.71 1.99 -7.91
N ARG A 19 -4.83 0.70 -7.58
CA ARG A 19 -5.82 0.18 -6.62
C ARG A 19 -5.48 0.55 -5.17
N TYR A 20 -4.98 1.77 -4.95
CA TYR A 20 -4.57 2.25 -3.64
C TYR A 20 -5.68 2.07 -2.57
N PRO A 21 -6.96 2.40 -2.83
CA PRO A 21 -8.02 2.19 -1.84
C PRO A 21 -8.18 0.73 -1.41
N GLU A 22 -8.06 -0.22 -2.33
CA GLU A 22 -8.17 -1.66 -2.02
C GLU A 22 -7.00 -2.14 -1.17
N ILE A 23 -5.79 -1.69 -1.47
CA ILE A 23 -4.59 -2.02 -0.67
C ILE A 23 -4.71 -1.37 0.72
N PHE A 24 -5.20 -0.13 0.81
CA PHE A 24 -5.38 0.54 2.11
C PHE A 24 -6.37 -0.21 3.01
N GLU A 25 -7.55 -0.55 2.48
CA GLU A 25 -8.54 -1.32 3.24
C GLU A 25 -8.04 -2.71 3.61
N ALA A 26 -7.33 -3.40 2.71
CA ALA A 26 -6.79 -4.74 2.97
C ALA A 26 -5.73 -4.80 4.08
N ASN A 27 -5.16 -3.66 4.47
CA ASN A 27 -4.11 -3.54 5.48
C ASN A 27 -4.57 -2.83 6.76
N LYS A 28 -5.85 -2.46 6.89
CA LYS A 28 -6.40 -2.02 8.19
C LYS A 28 -6.46 -3.19 9.18
N PRO A 29 -6.24 -2.94 10.49
CA PRO A 29 -5.95 -1.64 11.10
C PRO A 29 -4.45 -1.28 11.14
N MET A 30 -3.55 -2.11 10.60
CA MET A 30 -2.09 -1.85 10.64
C MET A 30 -1.69 -0.60 9.85
N LEU A 31 -2.33 -0.36 8.71
CA LEU A 31 -2.16 0.84 7.92
C LEU A 31 -3.33 1.79 8.19
N THR A 32 -3.05 2.85 8.95
CA THR A 32 -4.02 3.89 9.30
C THR A 32 -3.84 5.17 8.48
N ASP A 33 -2.68 5.30 7.86
CA ASP A 33 -2.29 6.44 7.05
C ASP A 33 -1.52 5.92 5.84
N PRO A 34 -1.96 6.25 4.62
CA PRO A 34 -1.37 5.74 3.38
C PRO A 34 0.08 6.17 3.13
N ASP A 35 0.50 7.26 3.76
CA ASP A 35 1.85 7.80 3.63
C ASP A 35 2.79 7.27 4.73
N LYS A 36 2.27 6.45 5.66
CA LYS A 36 3.05 5.84 6.75
C LYS A 36 3.43 4.41 6.43
N ILE A 37 4.42 4.27 5.55
CA ILE A 37 5.07 2.98 5.28
C ILE A 37 6.50 2.99 5.83
N TYR A 38 6.81 1.94 6.58
CA TYR A 38 8.12 1.75 7.21
C TYR A 38 8.96 0.68 6.50
N PRO A 39 10.30 0.78 6.54
CA PRO A 39 11.16 -0.27 6.01
C PRO A 39 10.86 -1.63 6.65
N GLY A 40 10.75 -2.68 5.83
CA GLY A 40 10.43 -4.04 6.29
C GLY A 40 8.94 -4.30 6.53
N GLN A 41 8.07 -3.31 6.35
CA GLN A 41 6.63 -3.49 6.44
C GLN A 41 6.12 -4.33 5.26
N VAL A 42 5.50 -5.47 5.56
CA VAL A 42 4.85 -6.34 4.58
C VAL A 42 3.42 -5.88 4.38
N LEU A 43 3.05 -5.53 3.16
CA LEU A 43 1.69 -5.12 2.79
C LEU A 43 0.98 -6.24 2.03
N ARG A 44 -0.29 -6.44 2.33
CA ARG A 44 -1.17 -7.28 1.52
C ARG A 44 -1.52 -6.55 0.23
N ILE A 45 -1.21 -7.18 -0.91
CA ILE A 45 -1.61 -6.71 -2.23
C ILE A 45 -2.73 -7.64 -2.73
N PRO A 46 -3.98 -7.15 -2.86
CA PRO A 46 -5.05 -7.94 -3.46
C PRO A 46 -4.72 -8.27 -4.91
N GLN A 47 -4.87 -9.54 -5.28
CA GLN A 47 -4.92 -9.97 -6.68
C GLN A 47 -6.40 -9.99 -7.09
N ALA A 48 -6.72 -9.55 -8.30
CA ALA A 48 -8.06 -9.70 -8.87
C ALA A 48 -8.38 -11.19 -9.11
#